data_AF-A0A932BNP9-F1
#
_entry.id   AF-A0A932BNP9-F1
#
_cell.length_a   1.000
_cell.length_b   1.000
_cell.length_c   1.000
_cell.angle_alpha   90.00
_cell.angle_beta   90.00
_cell.angle_gamma   90.00
#
_symmetry.space_group_name_H-M   'P 1'
#
loop_
_entity.id
_entity.type
_entity.pdbx_description
1 polymer ?
#
loop_
_entity_poly.entity_id
_entity_poly.type
_entity_poly.pdbx_seq_one_letter_code
_entity_poly.pdbx_strand_id
1 'polypeptide(L)'
;MTKPSADLAPLVAFRQQVYAALDHRQESLFELIDGVLSTPEPTALVRFSLSPAFRRRWPSACDALADGSLDPVALRTLFQQHLPPPAAGERPVWVLDGTTWPRPAAATSPARTDGQVSSKGTPSSTIVAVWEYQWLVALPEPTAGGSWALPLDVQRRGPTAPTPTQLAIQQLRCARAPQPAGTPRPVAALDSGYHAHELAAAPSPDFCSSWAPRPAHPSRGEKSPGRRPGQCPGPRLRFTAAKRTHPLAA
;
A
#
# COMPACT_ATOMS: atom_id res chain seq x y z
N MET A 1 -15.91 6.45 35.65
CA MET A 1 -14.76 6.30 34.73
C MET A 1 -14.98 7.21 33.54
N THR A 2 -14.43 8.41 33.56
CA THR A 2 -14.40 9.34 32.43
C THR A 2 -13.39 8.82 31.42
N LYS A 3 -13.84 8.54 30.20
CA LYS A 3 -12.97 8.22 29.07
C LYS A 3 -12.05 9.43 28.86
N PRO A 4 -10.72 9.29 28.80
CA PRO A 4 -9.85 10.43 28.50
C PRO A 4 -10.28 10.99 27.13
N SER A 5 -10.63 12.27 27.10
CA SER A 5 -10.85 12.99 25.85
C SER A 5 -9.51 12.95 25.12
N ALA A 6 -9.44 12.18 24.03
CA ALA A 6 -8.22 12.11 23.24
C ALA A 6 -7.88 13.52 22.75
N ASP A 7 -6.63 13.94 22.93
CA ASP A 7 -6.17 15.19 22.35
C ASP A 7 -6.30 15.11 20.83
N LEU A 8 -7.17 15.94 20.27
CA LEU A 8 -7.45 15.97 18.83
C LEU A 8 -6.48 16.89 18.08
N ALA A 9 -5.64 17.67 18.78
CA ALA A 9 -4.73 18.62 18.14
C ALA A 9 -3.81 17.98 17.08
N PRO A 10 -3.23 16.78 17.30
CA PRO A 10 -2.44 16.11 16.27
C PRO A 10 -3.23 15.76 15.02
N LEU A 11 -4.50 15.33 15.18
CA LEU A 11 -5.37 15.00 14.05
C LEU A 11 -5.80 16.25 13.29
N VAL A 12 -6.07 17.35 13.99
CA VAL A 12 -6.36 18.66 13.38
C VAL A 12 -5.17 19.14 12.57
N ALA A 13 -3.96 19.07 13.12
CA ALA A 13 -2.73 19.48 12.44
C ALA A 13 -2.42 18.60 11.22
N PHE A 14 -2.59 17.28 11.33
CA PHE A 14 -2.46 16.37 10.19
C PHE A 14 -3.42 16.76 9.06
N ARG A 15 -4.69 17.00 9.42
CA ARG A 15 -5.73 17.34 8.48
C ARG A 15 -5.51 18.70 7.80
N GLN A 16 -4.98 19.68 8.52
CA GLN A 16 -4.57 20.97 7.95
C GLN A 16 -3.42 20.82 6.95
N GLN A 17 -2.45 19.94 7.22
CA GLN A 17 -1.35 19.66 6.30
C GLN A 17 -1.81 18.89 5.05
N VAL A 18 -2.76 17.96 5.19
CA VAL A 18 -3.42 17.33 4.03
C VAL A 18 -4.09 18.39 3.17
N TYR A 19 -4.86 19.30 3.77
CA TYR A 19 -5.50 20.40 3.05
C TYR A 19 -4.47 21.26 2.31
N ALA A 20 -3.40 21.69 3.00
CA ALA A 20 -2.34 22.53 2.43
C ALA A 20 -1.57 21.88 1.28
N ALA A 21 -1.56 20.55 1.18
CA ALA A 21 -0.97 19.82 0.06
C ALA A 21 -1.90 19.72 -1.18
N LEU A 22 -3.16 20.18 -1.08
CA LEU A 22 -4.05 20.32 -2.22
C LEU A 22 -3.89 21.71 -2.83
N ASP A 23 -4.02 21.82 -4.14
CA ASP A 23 -3.80 23.06 -4.89
C ASP A 23 -5.09 23.48 -5.63
N HIS A 24 -5.23 23.16 -6.92
CA HIS A 24 -6.43 23.54 -7.67
C HIS A 24 -7.65 22.75 -7.17
N ARG A 25 -8.82 23.41 -7.11
CA ARG A 25 -10.06 22.89 -6.48
C ARG A 25 -9.89 22.36 -5.04
N GLN A 26 -8.91 22.84 -4.29
CA GLN A 26 -8.57 22.38 -2.93
C GLN A 26 -9.79 22.16 -2.02
N GLU A 27 -10.72 23.12 -1.92
CA GLU A 27 -11.91 22.97 -1.07
C GLU A 27 -12.80 21.80 -1.48
N SER A 28 -13.11 21.68 -2.78
CA SER A 28 -13.95 20.60 -3.30
C SER A 28 -13.26 19.24 -3.20
N LEU A 29 -11.95 19.17 -3.43
CA LEU A 29 -11.16 17.95 -3.24
C LEU A 29 -11.17 17.49 -1.79
N PHE A 30 -11.00 18.42 -0.87
CA PHE A 30 -10.96 18.12 0.55
C PHE A 30 -12.32 17.63 1.08
N GLU A 31 -13.40 18.32 0.71
CA GLU A 31 -14.76 17.88 1.00
C GLU A 31 -15.07 16.52 0.35
N LEU A 32 -14.54 16.25 -0.87
CA LEU A 32 -14.71 14.95 -1.53
C LEU A 32 -13.98 13.84 -0.78
N ILE A 33 -12.77 14.09 -0.28
CA ILE A 33 -12.03 13.13 0.56
C ILE A 33 -12.88 12.75 1.79
N ASP A 34 -13.46 13.74 2.48
CA ASP A 34 -14.35 13.46 3.61
C ASP A 34 -15.59 12.69 3.18
N GLY A 35 -16.19 13.08 2.05
CA GLY A 35 -17.32 12.39 1.45
C GLY A 35 -17.02 10.91 1.24
N VAL A 36 -15.83 10.60 0.72
CA VAL A 36 -15.36 9.23 0.50
C VAL A 36 -15.16 8.46 1.81
N LEU A 37 -14.55 9.09 2.81
CA LEU A 37 -14.25 8.44 4.09
C LEU A 37 -15.49 8.27 4.98
N SER A 38 -16.50 9.12 4.82
CA SER A 38 -17.72 9.14 5.65
C SER A 38 -18.91 8.41 5.04
N THR A 39 -18.87 8.11 3.74
CA THR A 39 -20.00 7.46 3.05
C THR A 39 -19.71 5.97 2.86
N PRO A 40 -20.48 5.06 3.49
CA PRO A 40 -20.33 3.64 3.23
C PRO A 40 -20.82 3.28 1.82
N GLU A 41 -19.96 2.58 1.06
CA GLU A 41 -20.26 1.94 -0.23
C GLU A 41 -20.96 2.76 -1.35
N PRO A 42 -20.56 4.00 -1.64
CA PRO A 42 -21.10 4.71 -2.79
C PRO A 42 -20.53 4.12 -4.09
N THR A 43 -21.44 3.57 -4.90
CA THR A 43 -21.14 2.93 -6.19
C THR A 43 -20.90 3.90 -7.34
N ALA A 44 -21.12 5.21 -7.14
CA ALA A 44 -20.96 6.24 -8.16
C ALA A 44 -20.42 7.54 -7.57
N LEU A 45 -19.54 8.22 -8.31
CA LEU A 45 -18.89 9.47 -7.93
C LEU A 45 -19.89 10.53 -7.44
N VAL A 46 -20.98 10.72 -8.17
CA VAL A 46 -22.00 11.73 -7.84
C VAL A 46 -22.62 11.50 -6.47
N ARG A 47 -22.69 10.25 -5.98
CA ARG A 47 -23.27 9.96 -4.66
C ARG A 47 -22.46 10.55 -3.50
N PHE A 48 -21.15 10.77 -3.67
CA PHE A 48 -20.36 11.44 -2.64
C PHE A 48 -20.81 12.88 -2.39
N SER A 49 -21.42 13.54 -3.39
CA SER A 49 -21.97 14.89 -3.22
C SER A 49 -23.20 14.95 -2.30
N LEU A 50 -23.76 13.79 -1.93
CA LEU A 50 -24.85 13.68 -0.95
C LEU A 50 -24.33 13.49 0.48
N SER A 51 -23.02 13.33 0.68
CA SER A 51 -22.45 13.23 2.02
C SER A 51 -22.65 14.56 2.76
N PRO A 52 -23.01 14.54 4.06
CA PRO A 52 -23.04 15.75 4.88
C PRO A 52 -21.70 16.50 4.93
N ALA A 53 -20.59 15.80 4.66
CA ALA A 53 -19.27 16.40 4.60
C ALA A 53 -19.01 17.15 3.28
N PHE A 54 -19.81 16.91 2.24
CA PHE A 54 -19.72 17.58 0.95
C PHE A 54 -20.79 18.69 0.87
N ARG A 55 -20.36 19.95 0.96
CA ARG A 55 -21.25 21.12 1.11
C ARG A 55 -21.56 21.81 -0.22
N ARG A 56 -20.96 21.32 -1.31
CA ARG A 56 -21.07 21.88 -2.66
C ARG A 56 -22.07 21.13 -3.50
N ARG A 57 -22.40 21.69 -4.67
CA ARG A 57 -23.27 21.03 -5.65
C ARG A 57 -22.53 19.88 -6.31
N TRP A 58 -23.29 18.88 -6.78
CA TRP A 58 -22.74 17.68 -7.39
C TRP A 58 -21.72 17.90 -8.53
N PRO A 59 -21.81 18.94 -9.40
CA PRO A 59 -20.80 19.16 -10.44
C PRO A 59 -19.41 19.42 -9.84
N SER A 60 -19.34 20.03 -8.65
CA SER A 60 -18.08 20.30 -7.96
C SER A 60 -17.30 19.03 -7.61
N ALA A 61 -17.96 17.88 -7.44
CA ALA A 61 -17.28 16.60 -7.24
C ALA A 61 -16.59 16.12 -8.53
N CYS A 62 -17.24 16.32 -9.68
CA CYS A 62 -16.63 16.03 -10.98
C CYS A 62 -15.49 17.00 -11.29
N ASP A 63 -15.72 18.31 -11.09
CA ASP A 63 -14.72 19.36 -11.32
C ASP A 63 -13.49 19.17 -10.42
N ALA A 64 -13.69 18.71 -9.17
CA ALA A 64 -12.59 18.40 -8.25
C ALA A 64 -11.66 17.31 -8.79
N LEU A 65 -12.20 16.25 -9.41
CA LEU A 65 -11.37 15.19 -9.98
C LEU A 65 -10.80 15.53 -11.36
N ALA A 66 -11.50 16.35 -12.14
CA ALA A 66 -11.08 16.75 -13.48
C ALA A 66 -9.99 17.83 -13.45
N ASP A 67 -10.19 18.86 -12.62
CA ASP A 67 -9.33 20.05 -12.58
C ASP A 67 -8.50 20.11 -11.28
N GLY A 68 -8.67 19.17 -10.36
CA GLY A 68 -7.98 19.23 -9.07
C GLY A 68 -6.51 18.82 -9.18
N SER A 69 -5.68 19.43 -8.34
CA SER A 69 -4.27 19.07 -8.21
C SER A 69 -3.89 18.91 -6.73
N LEU A 70 -2.86 18.10 -6.50
CA LEU A 70 -2.26 17.87 -5.20
C LEU A 70 -0.74 17.76 -5.34
N ASP A 71 -0.02 18.03 -4.27
CA ASP A 71 1.41 17.76 -4.14
C ASP A 71 1.62 16.34 -3.59
N PRO A 72 1.95 15.36 -4.45
CA PRO A 72 2.16 14.00 -3.99
C PRO A 72 3.43 13.87 -3.15
N VAL A 73 4.44 14.73 -3.33
CA VAL A 73 5.67 14.68 -2.52
C VAL A 73 5.38 15.15 -1.10
N ALA A 74 4.62 16.24 -0.94
CA ALA A 74 4.18 16.72 0.37
C ALA A 74 3.33 15.68 1.10
N LEU A 75 2.33 15.08 0.43
CA LEU A 75 1.49 14.05 1.04
C LEU A 75 2.30 12.80 1.45
N ARG A 76 3.20 12.30 0.60
CA ARG A 76 4.07 11.16 0.94
C ARG A 76 4.95 11.46 2.15
N THR A 77 5.50 12.67 2.21
CA THR A 77 6.32 13.12 3.35
C THR A 77 5.49 13.19 4.62
N LEU A 78 4.29 13.76 4.54
CA LEU A 78 3.35 13.82 5.66
C LEU A 78 2.98 12.42 6.18
N PHE A 79 2.64 11.48 5.30
CA PHE A 79 2.31 10.12 5.70
C PHE A 79 3.48 9.41 6.39
N GLN A 80 4.70 9.61 5.90
CA GLN A 80 5.89 9.04 6.53
C GLN A 80 6.19 9.64 7.91
N GLN A 81 5.95 10.93 8.11
CA GLN A 81 6.11 11.59 9.42
C GLN A 81 5.17 11.02 10.49
N HIS A 82 4.00 10.52 10.07
CA HIS A 82 3.03 9.90 10.95
C HIS A 82 3.14 8.37 11.00
N LEU A 83 4.16 7.78 10.38
CA LEU A 83 4.42 6.34 10.50
C LEU A 83 4.88 6.03 11.94
N PRO A 84 4.22 5.10 12.66
CA PRO A 84 4.68 4.69 13.97
C PRO A 84 6.11 4.11 13.89
N PRO A 85 7.01 4.47 14.82
CA PRO A 85 8.34 3.87 14.85
C PRO A 85 8.22 2.36 15.11
N PRO A 86 9.10 1.54 14.51
CA PRO A 86 9.14 0.12 14.81
C PRO A 86 9.45 -0.11 16.30
N ALA A 87 9.02 -1.26 16.83
CA ALA A 87 9.37 -1.65 18.19
C ALA A 87 10.90 -1.72 18.37
N ALA A 88 11.37 -1.55 19.61
CA ALA A 88 12.80 -1.54 19.90
C ALA A 88 13.49 -2.83 19.41
N GLY A 89 14.50 -2.67 18.55
CA GLY A 89 15.23 -3.79 17.95
C GLY A 89 14.57 -4.42 16.73
N GLU A 90 13.36 -3.99 16.35
CA GLU A 90 12.71 -4.39 15.10
C GLU A 90 13.07 -3.45 13.95
N ARG A 91 12.79 -3.91 12.72
CA ARG A 91 12.93 -3.12 11.50
C ARG A 91 11.55 -2.82 10.94
N PRO A 92 11.34 -1.65 10.29
CA PRO A 92 10.10 -1.39 9.57
C PRO A 92 9.88 -2.47 8.50
N VAL A 93 8.63 -2.88 8.30
CA VAL A 93 8.29 -3.79 7.20
C VAL A 93 7.51 -3.00 6.16
N TRP A 94 8.04 -2.94 4.96
CA TRP A 94 7.41 -2.36 3.79
C TRP A 94 6.99 -3.48 2.84
N VAL A 95 5.93 -3.27 2.08
CA VAL A 95 5.41 -4.25 1.13
C VAL A 95 5.24 -3.58 -0.22
N LEU A 96 5.69 -4.26 -1.25
CA LEU A 96 5.51 -3.90 -2.65
C LEU A 96 4.48 -4.85 -3.25
N ASP A 97 3.49 -4.28 -3.93
CA ASP A 97 2.46 -5.07 -4.59
C ASP A 97 1.96 -4.39 -5.87
N GLY A 98 1.58 -5.22 -6.85
CA GLY A 98 1.02 -4.79 -8.12
C GLY A 98 -0.48 -5.09 -8.16
N THR A 99 -1.31 -4.07 -8.33
CA THR A 99 -2.77 -4.25 -8.47
C THR A 99 -3.21 -4.04 -9.91
N THR A 100 -3.76 -5.09 -10.51
CA THR A 100 -4.45 -5.02 -11.79
C THR A 100 -5.92 -4.67 -11.57
N TRP A 101 -6.39 -3.58 -12.18
CA TRP A 101 -7.77 -3.14 -12.09
C TRP A 101 -8.48 -3.24 -13.46
N PRO A 102 -9.35 -4.24 -13.67
CA PRO A 102 -10.04 -4.44 -14.94
C PRO A 102 -10.91 -3.25 -15.34
N ARG A 103 -10.77 -2.81 -16.60
CA ARG A 103 -11.51 -1.70 -17.22
C ARG A 103 -11.92 -2.01 -18.68
N PRO A 104 -12.57 -3.17 -18.97
CA PRO A 104 -12.95 -3.52 -20.34
C PRO A 104 -13.96 -2.51 -20.93
N ALA A 105 -14.92 -2.04 -20.14
CA ALA A 105 -15.97 -1.11 -20.59
C ALA A 105 -15.50 0.36 -20.72
N ALA A 106 -14.30 0.70 -20.26
CA ALA A 106 -13.83 2.09 -20.22
C ALA A 106 -13.00 2.45 -21.47
N ALA A 107 -13.55 2.23 -22.67
CA ALA A 107 -12.84 2.31 -23.95
C ALA A 107 -12.03 3.61 -24.16
N THR A 108 -12.55 4.73 -23.67
CA THR A 108 -11.98 6.08 -23.81
C THR A 108 -11.01 6.45 -22.69
N SER A 109 -10.85 5.61 -21.67
CA SER A 109 -9.93 5.88 -20.57
C SER A 109 -8.46 5.78 -21.03
N PRO A 110 -7.65 6.83 -20.83
CA PRO A 110 -6.27 6.86 -21.32
C PRO A 110 -5.39 5.89 -20.54
N ALA A 111 -4.25 5.51 -21.13
CA ALA A 111 -3.19 4.74 -20.48
C ALA A 111 -3.68 3.45 -19.78
N ARG A 112 -4.62 2.74 -20.41
CA ARG A 112 -4.89 1.34 -20.11
C ARG A 112 -3.80 0.46 -20.72
N THR A 113 -3.49 -0.64 -20.07
CA THR A 113 -2.60 -1.69 -20.55
C THR A 113 -3.39 -2.97 -20.79
N ASP A 114 -2.77 -3.96 -21.45
CA ASP A 114 -3.34 -5.29 -21.60
C ASP A 114 -2.87 -6.17 -20.44
N GLY A 115 -3.78 -6.46 -19.52
CA GLY A 115 -3.47 -7.17 -18.28
C GLY A 115 -4.15 -8.53 -18.20
N GLN A 116 -3.45 -9.50 -17.63
CA GLN A 116 -4.04 -10.80 -17.30
C GLN A 116 -4.90 -10.68 -16.05
N VAL A 117 -6.14 -11.17 -16.15
CA VAL A 117 -7.10 -11.21 -15.04
C VAL A 117 -7.59 -12.64 -14.90
N SER A 118 -7.53 -13.15 -13.67
CA SER A 118 -8.03 -14.49 -13.32
C SER A 118 -9.38 -14.38 -12.62
N SER A 119 -10.36 -15.13 -13.09
CA SER A 119 -11.66 -15.24 -12.43
C SER A 119 -11.58 -16.24 -11.28
N LYS A 120 -12.27 -15.93 -10.17
CA LYS A 120 -12.30 -16.81 -9.00
C LYS A 120 -12.87 -18.18 -9.40
N GLY A 121 -12.08 -19.23 -9.17
CA GLY A 121 -12.48 -20.61 -9.47
C GLY A 121 -12.20 -21.06 -10.91
N THR A 122 -11.61 -20.22 -11.76
CA THR A 122 -11.20 -20.59 -13.12
C THR A 122 -9.67 -20.61 -13.20
N PRO A 123 -9.04 -21.72 -13.64
CA PRO A 123 -7.59 -21.81 -13.77
C PRO A 123 -7.04 -21.03 -14.98
N SER A 124 -7.90 -20.52 -15.86
CA SER A 124 -7.51 -19.69 -16.99
C SER A 124 -7.49 -18.21 -16.64
N SER A 125 -6.46 -17.51 -17.11
CA SER A 125 -6.42 -16.05 -17.17
C SER A 125 -6.92 -15.58 -18.53
N THR A 126 -7.54 -14.40 -18.58
CA THR A 126 -7.92 -13.72 -19.82
C THR A 126 -7.21 -12.37 -19.88
N ILE A 127 -6.85 -11.93 -21.09
CA ILE A 127 -6.29 -10.60 -21.31
C ILE A 127 -7.43 -9.62 -21.50
N VAL A 128 -7.47 -8.56 -20.69
CA VAL A 128 -8.44 -7.48 -20.80
C VAL A 128 -7.74 -6.13 -20.65
N ALA A 129 -8.38 -5.05 -21.10
CA ALA A 129 -7.90 -3.70 -20.83
C ALA A 129 -7.99 -3.39 -19.34
N VAL A 130 -6.88 -2.98 -18.73
CA VAL A 130 -6.75 -2.74 -17.28
C VAL A 130 -6.10 -1.38 -17.01
N TRP A 131 -6.25 -0.90 -15.79
CA TRP A 131 -5.25 -0.02 -15.18
C TRP A 131 -4.40 -0.82 -14.22
N GLU A 132 -3.09 -0.63 -14.27
CA GLU A 132 -2.16 -1.22 -13.32
C GLU A 132 -1.67 -0.18 -12.33
N TYR A 133 -1.54 -0.57 -11.07
CA TYR A 133 -1.00 0.25 -10.00
C TYR A 133 0.11 -0.50 -9.28
N GLN A 134 1.13 0.24 -8.89
CA GLN A 134 2.26 -0.23 -8.11
C GLN A 134 2.20 0.44 -6.75
N TRP A 135 2.07 -0.35 -5.70
CA TRP A 135 1.97 0.10 -4.32
C TRP A 135 3.28 -0.11 -3.58
N LEU A 136 3.62 0.86 -2.74
CA LEU A 136 4.54 0.72 -1.63
C LEU A 136 3.78 1.07 -0.35
N VAL A 137 3.66 0.13 0.57
CA VAL A 137 2.95 0.32 1.84
C VAL A 137 3.87 -0.05 3.02
N ALA A 138 3.68 0.60 4.15
CA ALA A 138 4.28 0.19 5.42
C ALA A 138 3.29 -0.67 6.22
N LEU A 139 3.82 -1.68 6.92
CA LEU A 139 3.12 -2.47 7.92
C LEU A 139 3.64 -2.05 9.30
N PRO A 140 2.87 -1.26 10.07
CA PRO A 140 3.33 -0.76 11.37
C PRO A 140 3.32 -1.82 12.47
N GLU A 141 2.47 -2.84 12.33
CA GLU A 141 2.27 -3.91 13.31
C GLU A 141 2.49 -5.32 12.71
N PRO A 142 3.64 -5.57 12.07
CA PRO A 142 3.84 -6.80 11.28
C PRO A 142 3.90 -8.06 12.17
N THR A 143 4.33 -7.92 13.42
CA THR A 143 4.48 -9.00 14.40
C THR A 143 3.28 -9.13 15.34
N ALA A 144 2.49 -8.06 15.52
CA ALA A 144 1.33 -8.02 16.40
C ALA A 144 0.03 -8.51 15.74
N GLY A 145 0.07 -8.89 14.46
CA GLY A 145 -1.11 -9.35 13.71
C GLY A 145 -2.08 -8.24 13.32
N GLY A 146 -1.60 -6.99 13.26
CA GLY A 146 -2.38 -5.85 12.79
C GLY A 146 -2.80 -6.06 11.33
N SER A 147 -4.04 -5.67 11.00
CA SER A 147 -4.62 -5.85 9.66
C SER A 147 -4.64 -4.57 8.82
N TRP A 148 -3.85 -3.57 9.19
CA TRP A 148 -3.82 -2.29 8.50
C TRP A 148 -2.44 -2.02 7.90
N ALA A 149 -2.45 -1.31 6.77
CA ALA A 149 -1.26 -0.88 6.05
C ALA A 149 -1.35 0.62 5.80
N LEU A 150 -0.21 1.30 5.83
CA LEU A 150 -0.11 2.72 5.49
C LEU A 150 0.49 2.86 4.08
N PRO A 151 -0.25 3.39 3.10
CA PRO A 151 0.33 3.69 1.80
C PRO A 151 1.44 4.74 1.90
N LEU A 152 2.65 4.38 1.47
CA LEU A 152 3.78 5.28 1.36
C LEU A 152 3.91 5.87 -0.04
N ASP A 153 3.58 5.08 -1.06
CA ASP A 153 3.47 5.54 -2.44
C ASP A 153 2.53 4.64 -3.26
N VAL A 154 1.89 5.23 -4.26
CA VAL A 154 1.14 4.55 -5.30
C VAL A 154 1.47 5.18 -6.65
N GLN A 155 1.81 4.34 -7.62
CA GLN A 155 2.11 4.81 -8.97
C GLN A 155 1.28 4.05 -9.99
N ARG A 156 0.70 4.79 -10.93
CA ARG A 156 -0.03 4.22 -12.06
C ARG A 156 0.95 3.74 -13.12
N ARG A 157 0.83 2.48 -13.51
CA ARG A 157 1.64 1.85 -14.56
C ARG A 157 0.91 1.95 -15.89
N GLY A 158 1.36 2.87 -16.73
CA GLY A 158 0.90 3.00 -18.12
C GLY A 158 1.73 2.16 -19.09
N PRO A 159 1.39 2.19 -20.39
CA PRO A 159 2.07 1.41 -21.43
C PRO A 159 3.59 1.67 -21.56
N THR A 160 4.03 2.86 -21.18
CA THR A 160 5.44 3.28 -21.22
C THR A 160 6.11 3.24 -19.85
N ALA A 161 5.44 2.69 -18.83
CA ALA A 161 5.99 2.62 -17.50
C ALA A 161 7.20 1.66 -17.45
N PRO A 162 8.19 1.93 -16.58
CA PRO A 162 9.24 0.98 -16.27
C PRO A 162 8.68 -0.35 -15.75
N THR A 163 9.54 -1.36 -15.68
CA THR A 163 9.15 -2.66 -15.13
C THR A 163 8.68 -2.51 -13.67
N PRO A 164 7.83 -3.42 -13.16
CA PRO A 164 7.41 -3.39 -11.75
C PRO A 164 8.59 -3.27 -10.79
N THR A 165 9.68 -3.99 -11.06
CA THR A 165 10.91 -3.96 -10.26
C THR A 165 11.63 -2.62 -10.33
N GLN A 166 11.74 -1.99 -11.49
CA GLN A 166 12.35 -0.67 -11.61
C GLN A 166 11.56 0.40 -10.84
N LEU A 167 10.22 0.36 -10.93
CA LEU A 167 9.36 1.25 -10.16
C LEU A 167 9.47 0.99 -8.67
N ALA A 168 9.47 -0.27 -8.23
CA ALA A 168 9.66 -0.63 -6.84
C ALA A 168 10.97 -0.05 -6.26
N ILE A 169 12.08 -0.16 -7.01
CA ILE A 169 13.36 0.43 -6.62
C ILE A 169 13.25 1.96 -6.50
N GLN A 170 12.58 2.63 -7.44
CA GLN A 170 12.36 4.07 -7.38
C GLN A 170 11.53 4.47 -6.16
N GLN A 171 10.42 3.79 -5.90
CA GLN A 171 9.54 4.05 -4.75
C GLN A 171 10.30 3.90 -3.42
N LEU A 172 11.07 2.81 -3.27
CA LEU A 172 11.89 2.57 -2.09
C LEU A 172 12.91 3.70 -1.87
N ARG A 173 13.58 4.17 -2.93
CA ARG A 173 14.53 5.28 -2.84
C ARG A 173 13.84 6.58 -2.44
N CYS A 174 12.74 6.93 -3.09
CA CYS A 174 11.97 8.14 -2.78
C CYS A 174 11.44 8.11 -1.35
N ALA A 175 10.99 6.95 -0.85
CA ALA A 175 10.51 6.81 0.52
C ALA A 175 11.63 6.81 1.57
N ARG A 176 12.86 6.46 1.19
CA ARG A 176 14.04 6.51 2.10
C ARG A 176 14.72 7.87 2.11
N ALA A 177 14.68 8.60 1.01
CA ALA A 177 15.40 9.87 0.84
C ALA A 177 15.15 10.91 1.95
N PRO A 178 13.90 11.14 2.45
CA PRO A 178 13.67 12.12 3.50
C PRO A 178 13.97 11.60 4.92
N GLN A 179 14.34 10.34 5.09
CA GLN A 179 14.55 9.76 6.43
C GLN A 179 15.87 10.21 7.04
N PRO A 180 15.91 10.51 8.36
CA PRO A 180 17.15 10.84 9.05
C PRO A 180 18.21 9.75 8.92
N ALA A 181 19.47 10.16 8.91
CA ALA A 181 20.59 9.24 9.00
C ALA A 181 20.47 8.35 10.25
N GLY A 182 20.72 7.05 10.10
CA GLY A 182 20.59 6.08 11.18
C GLY A 182 19.19 5.46 11.34
N THR A 183 18.18 5.91 10.58
CA THR A 183 16.86 5.27 10.56
C THR A 183 17.00 3.79 10.15
N PRO A 184 16.51 2.83 10.95
CA PRO A 184 16.60 1.41 10.65
C PRO A 184 16.09 1.12 9.24
N ARG A 185 16.88 0.33 8.53
CA ARG A 185 16.57 -0.08 7.16
C ARG A 185 15.33 -0.98 7.13
N PRO A 186 14.36 -0.73 6.23
CA PRO A 186 13.15 -1.54 6.15
C PRO A 186 13.42 -2.94 5.56
N VAL A 187 12.60 -3.90 5.96
CA VAL A 187 12.41 -5.19 5.27
C VAL A 187 11.27 -5.00 4.27
N ALA A 188 11.48 -5.29 3.00
CA ALA A 188 10.61 -5.08 1.87
C ALA A 188 10.15 -6.47 1.44
N ALA A 189 8.90 -6.78 1.73
CA ALA A 189 8.26 -7.96 1.20
C ALA A 189 7.77 -7.66 -0.21
N LEU A 190 7.92 -8.63 -1.09
CA LEU A 190 7.53 -8.59 -2.48
C LEU A 190 7.05 -9.97 -2.88
N ASP A 191 6.17 -10.03 -3.87
CA ASP A 191 5.74 -11.30 -4.45
C ASP A 191 6.70 -11.78 -5.55
N SER A 192 6.38 -12.91 -6.18
CA SER A 192 7.18 -13.48 -7.27
C SER A 192 7.14 -12.69 -8.57
N GLY A 193 6.30 -11.66 -8.67
CA GLY A 193 6.24 -10.75 -9.81
C GLY A 193 7.42 -9.78 -9.89
N TYR A 194 8.24 -9.70 -8.83
CA TYR A 194 9.43 -8.85 -8.77
C TYR A 194 10.73 -9.65 -8.86
N HIS A 195 11.72 -9.10 -9.55
CA HIS A 195 13.06 -9.64 -9.63
C HIS A 195 13.90 -9.24 -8.41
N ALA A 196 13.89 -10.07 -7.36
CA ALA A 196 14.60 -9.80 -6.11
C ALA A 196 16.09 -9.50 -6.27
N HIS A 197 16.75 -10.09 -7.28
CA HIS A 197 18.16 -9.86 -7.56
C HIS A 197 18.45 -8.43 -8.06
N GLU A 198 17.56 -7.83 -8.86
CA GLU A 198 17.68 -6.44 -9.30
C GLU A 198 17.49 -5.47 -8.13
N LEU A 199 16.53 -5.75 -7.22
CA LEU A 199 16.37 -4.95 -6.00
C LEU A 199 17.61 -5.02 -5.11
N ALA A 200 18.21 -6.20 -4.96
CA ALA A 200 19.41 -6.39 -4.15
C ALA A 200 20.66 -5.73 -4.74
N ALA A 201 20.76 -5.67 -6.07
CA ALA A 201 21.88 -5.05 -6.79
C ALA A 201 21.75 -3.52 -6.94
N ALA A 202 20.57 -2.95 -6.68
CA ALA A 202 20.34 -1.52 -6.81
C ALA A 202 21.29 -0.71 -5.90
N PRO A 203 21.86 0.42 -6.37
CA PRO A 203 22.87 1.23 -5.66
C PRO A 203 22.39 2.00 -4.40
N SER A 204 21.52 1.40 -3.61
CA SER A 204 21.28 1.75 -2.21
C SER A 204 21.24 0.43 -1.43
N PRO A 205 22.31 0.06 -0.70
CA PRO A 205 22.48 -1.27 -0.10
C PRO A 205 21.69 -1.40 1.20
N ASP A 206 20.43 -0.97 1.19
CA ASP A 206 19.61 -0.79 2.38
C ASP A 206 18.63 -1.95 2.59
N PHE A 207 18.61 -2.93 1.69
CA PHE A 207 17.54 -3.90 1.62
C PHE A 207 17.93 -5.30 2.12
N CYS A 208 17.11 -5.88 3.01
CA CYS A 208 17.25 -7.27 3.44
C CYS A 208 16.07 -8.08 2.89
N SER A 209 16.28 -8.76 1.76
CA SER A 209 15.30 -9.70 1.23
C SER A 209 15.30 -10.97 2.08
N SER A 210 14.28 -11.16 2.92
CA SER A 210 14.03 -12.46 3.54
C SER A 210 12.98 -13.19 2.71
N TRP A 211 13.42 -14.15 1.90
CA TRP A 211 12.51 -15.14 1.32
C TRP A 211 12.12 -16.13 2.41
N ALA A 212 10.90 -15.99 2.95
CA ALA A 212 10.25 -17.12 3.60
C ALA A 212 9.52 -17.89 2.50
N PRO A 213 9.97 -19.09 2.10
CA PRO A 213 9.19 -19.91 1.19
C PRO A 213 7.80 -20.08 1.81
N ARG A 214 6.74 -19.87 1.02
CA ARG A 214 5.41 -20.35 1.42
C ARG A 214 5.60 -21.82 1.81
N PRO A 215 5.21 -22.27 3.01
CA PRO A 215 5.19 -23.70 3.25
C PRO A 215 4.34 -24.29 2.13
N ALA A 216 4.94 -25.18 1.34
CA ALA A 216 4.23 -25.87 0.29
C ALA A 216 2.97 -26.44 0.93
N HIS A 217 1.79 -26.04 0.46
CA HIS A 217 0.61 -26.81 0.79
C HIS A 217 0.92 -28.23 0.32
N PRO A 218 0.88 -29.25 1.20
CA PRO A 218 1.04 -30.61 0.74
C PRO A 218 0.00 -30.81 -0.36
N SER A 219 0.47 -31.19 -1.54
CA SER A 219 -0.39 -31.63 -2.62
C SER A 219 -1.40 -32.59 -2.02
N ARG A 220 -2.70 -32.30 -2.18
CA ARG A 220 -3.79 -33.16 -1.74
C ARG A 220 -3.69 -34.49 -2.50
N GLY A 221 -2.87 -35.40 -1.99
CA GLY A 221 -2.71 -36.78 -2.47
C GLY A 221 -3.04 -37.82 -1.40
N GLU A 222 -3.10 -37.44 -0.12
CA GLU A 222 -3.46 -38.37 0.96
C GLU A 222 -4.77 -37.94 1.64
N LYS A 223 -5.76 -38.84 1.55
CA LYS A 223 -7.03 -38.74 2.26
C LYS A 223 -6.78 -38.85 3.77
N SER A 224 -6.72 -37.72 4.46
CA SER A 224 -6.78 -37.69 5.94
C SER A 224 -8.24 -37.82 6.42
N PRO A 225 -8.51 -38.50 7.56
CA PRO A 225 -9.86 -38.72 8.06
C PRO A 225 -10.48 -37.41 8.56
N GLY A 226 -11.80 -37.28 8.42
CA GLY A 226 -12.55 -36.05 8.63
C GLY A 226 -12.30 -35.35 9.98
N ARG A 227 -12.10 -34.03 9.93
CA ARG A 227 -12.13 -33.15 11.11
C ARG A 227 -13.45 -32.39 11.17
N ARG A 228 -13.98 -32.23 12.39
CA ARG A 228 -15.19 -31.45 12.70
C ARG A 228 -14.90 -29.94 12.65
N PRO A 229 -15.91 -29.09 12.37
CA PRO A 229 -15.76 -27.64 12.30
C PRO A 229 -15.45 -27.05 13.70
N GLY A 230 -14.48 -26.14 13.79
CA GLY A 230 -14.23 -25.36 15.02
C GLY A 230 -12.79 -25.28 15.54
N GLN A 231 -11.80 -25.88 14.88
CA GLN A 231 -10.39 -25.72 15.27
C GLN A 231 -9.62 -24.89 14.24
N CYS A 232 -9.23 -23.67 14.62
CA CYS A 232 -8.22 -22.89 13.90
C CYS A 232 -6.83 -23.22 14.46
N PRO A 233 -5.92 -23.87 13.71
CA PRO A 233 -4.51 -23.80 14.01
C PRO A 233 -3.96 -22.54 13.33
N GLY A 234 -3.85 -21.43 14.06
CA GLY A 234 -3.11 -20.28 13.56
C GLY A 234 -1.61 -20.65 13.51
N PRO A 235 -0.91 -20.48 12.36
CA PRO A 235 0.53 -20.64 12.34
C PRO A 235 1.15 -19.50 13.17
N ARG A 236 1.83 -19.83 14.27
CA ARG A 236 2.75 -18.91 14.92
C ARG A 236 3.98 -18.78 14.02
N LEU A 237 4.04 -17.72 13.22
CA LEU A 237 5.27 -17.32 12.55
C LEU A 237 6.28 -16.91 13.64
N ARG A 238 7.27 -17.77 13.89
CA ARG A 238 8.44 -17.40 14.70
C ARG A 238 9.49 -16.85 13.76
N PHE A 239 9.79 -15.57 13.86
CA PHE A 239 10.98 -14.98 13.27
C PHE A 239 12.18 -15.37 14.14
N THR A 240 13.06 -16.25 13.65
CA THR A 240 14.36 -16.48 14.26
C THR A 240 15.34 -15.45 13.72
N ALA A 241 15.82 -14.55 14.58
CA ALA A 241 16.94 -13.68 14.25
C ALA A 241 18.19 -14.55 14.07
N ALA A 242 18.73 -14.61 12.85
CA ALA A 242 20.02 -15.23 12.60
C ALA A 242 21.11 -14.38 13.26
N LYS A 243 21.75 -14.88 14.32
CA LYS A 243 22.99 -14.31 14.86
C LYS A 243 24.08 -14.43 13.79
N ARG A 244 24.66 -13.31 13.37
CA ARG A 244 25.90 -13.31 12.60
C ARG A 244 27.05 -13.76 13.51
N THR A 245 27.72 -14.84 13.15
CA THR A 245 29.05 -15.17 13.65
C THR A 245 30.06 -14.29 12.92
N HIS A 246 30.78 -13.44 13.67
CA HIS A 246 31.98 -12.79 13.18
C HIS A 246 33.14 -13.78 13.28
N PRO A 247 33.96 -13.98 12.23
CA PRO A 247 35.26 -14.61 12.42
C PRO A 247 36.19 -13.58 13.11
N LEU A 248 36.78 -13.97 14.24
CA LEU A 248 37.94 -13.28 14.80
C LEU A 248 39.08 -13.35 13.77
N ALA A 249 39.61 -12.19 13.40
CA ALA A 249 40.95 -12.10 12.83
C ALA A 249 41.92 -11.93 14.01
N ALA A 250 42.98 -12.74 13.99
CA ALA A 250 44.15 -12.64 14.86
C ALA A 250 45.00 -11.40 14.52
#